data_AF-A0A352B794-F1
#
_entry.id   AF-A0A352B794-F1
#
_cell.length_a   1.000
_cell.length_b   1.000
_cell.length_c   1.000
_cell.angle_alpha   90.00
_cell.angle_beta   90.00
_cell.angle_gamma   90.00
#
_symmetry.space_group_name_H-M   'P 1'
#
loop_
_entity.id
_entity.type
_entity.pdbx_description
1 polymer ?
#
loop_
_entity_poly.entity_id
_entity_poly.type
_entity_poly.pdbx_seq_one_letter_code
_entity_poly.pdbx_strand_id
1 'polypeptide(L)'
;MLTLDLTNATAALVATDFDALCDRIPEVHARIESGSDPRPGSAYLGWRHLPETLDPAEFARQIDCAARLREVAPRCVVAGIGGSYLGAKATIDALGSDQTIRFAGHHVDPEAVAELLAEIDDGDFTVVVISKSGTTTETALALGSIAGHAWMVDALVARLAATAAGGAAELLLTGGCATLLIPHLTSRHTYRPDLGLEGLATLAARLTGARDAPP
;
A
#
# COMPACT_ATOMS: atom_id res chain seq x y z
N MET A 1 16.29 24.81 -18.12
CA MET A 1 16.77 24.15 -19.36
C MET A 1 17.71 23.04 -18.94
N LEU A 2 17.41 21.79 -19.27
CA LEU A 2 18.33 20.67 -19.04
C LEU A 2 19.49 20.80 -20.02
N THR A 3 20.73 20.66 -19.52
CA THR A 3 21.95 20.76 -20.32
C THR A 3 22.77 19.48 -20.12
N LEU A 4 23.19 18.87 -21.23
CA LEU A 4 24.08 17.72 -21.22
C LEU A 4 25.53 18.20 -21.35
N ASP A 5 26.35 17.95 -20.33
CA ASP A 5 27.78 18.24 -20.35
C ASP A 5 28.59 16.93 -20.48
N LEU A 6 29.32 16.80 -21.58
CA LEU A 6 30.11 15.61 -21.92
C LEU A 6 31.62 15.80 -21.71
N THR A 7 32.05 16.91 -21.10
CA THR A 7 33.47 17.29 -20.98
C THR A 7 34.31 16.20 -20.29
N ASN A 8 33.73 15.49 -19.32
CA ASN A 8 34.42 14.42 -18.59
C ASN A 8 34.43 13.07 -19.33
N ALA A 9 33.69 12.93 -20.43
CA ALA A 9 33.59 11.70 -21.22
C ALA A 9 34.32 11.79 -22.57
N THR A 10 34.84 12.96 -22.95
CA THR A 10 35.39 13.24 -24.28
C THR A 10 36.45 12.23 -24.73
N ALA A 11 37.39 11.86 -23.86
CA ALA A 11 38.44 10.90 -24.21
C ALA A 11 37.89 9.51 -24.53
N ALA A 12 36.84 9.06 -23.82
CA ALA A 12 36.19 7.79 -24.07
C ALA A 12 35.34 7.83 -25.35
N LEU A 13 34.67 8.95 -25.63
CA LEU A 13 33.87 9.15 -26.83
C LEU A 13 34.76 9.16 -28.09
N VAL A 14 35.90 9.84 -28.05
CA VAL A 14 36.88 9.87 -29.15
C VAL A 14 37.50 8.49 -29.43
N ALA A 15 37.60 7.63 -28.40
CA ALA A 15 38.06 6.26 -28.56
C ALA A 15 37.00 5.32 -29.18
N THR A 16 35.76 5.80 -29.33
CA THR A 16 34.67 5.12 -30.05
C THR A 16 34.43 5.76 -31.41
N ASP A 17 33.73 5.05 -32.29
CA ASP A 17 33.23 5.63 -33.54
C ASP A 17 31.94 6.43 -33.28
N PHE A 18 32.09 7.54 -32.54
CA PHE A 18 30.97 8.38 -32.11
C PHE A 18 30.23 8.99 -33.30
N ASP A 19 30.96 9.40 -34.34
CA ASP A 19 30.38 9.95 -35.57
C ASP A 19 29.50 8.91 -36.28
N ALA A 20 29.95 7.65 -36.41
CA ALA A 20 29.10 6.60 -36.97
C ALA A 20 27.87 6.27 -36.11
N LEU A 21 27.92 6.49 -34.79
CA LEU A 21 26.73 6.38 -33.93
C LEU A 21 25.76 7.54 -34.19
N CYS A 22 26.27 8.77 -34.34
CA CYS A 22 25.49 9.95 -34.68
C CYS A 22 24.77 9.79 -36.03
N ASP A 23 25.43 9.22 -37.03
CA ASP A 23 24.86 8.98 -38.36
C ASP A 23 23.64 8.04 -38.33
N ARG A 24 23.55 7.16 -37.32
CA ARG A 24 22.42 6.23 -37.14
C ARG A 24 21.23 6.85 -36.40
N ILE A 25 21.41 7.98 -35.70
CA ILE A 25 20.36 8.59 -34.88
C ILE A 25 19.11 8.92 -35.70
N PRO A 26 19.17 9.56 -36.89
CA PRO A 26 17.98 9.93 -37.64
C PRO A 26 17.12 8.72 -38.03
N GLU A 27 17.76 7.62 -38.45
CA GLU A 27 17.08 6.37 -38.81
C GLU A 27 16.40 5.74 -37.59
N VAL A 28 17.10 5.66 -36.45
CA VAL A 28 16.55 5.11 -35.20
C VAL A 28 15.41 5.96 -34.68
N HIS A 29 15.57 7.29 -34.69
CA HIS A 29 14.53 8.23 -34.29
C HIS A 29 13.27 8.04 -35.15
N ALA A 30 13.41 8.05 -36.48
CA ALA A 30 12.29 7.88 -37.40
C ALA A 30 11.51 6.57 -37.14
N ARG A 31 12.21 5.49 -36.78
CA ARG A 31 11.59 4.19 -36.44
C ARG A 31 10.82 4.21 -35.11
N ILE A 32 11.35 4.89 -34.10
CA ILE A 32 10.68 5.02 -32.80
C ILE A 32 9.42 5.87 -32.95
N GLU A 33 9.52 6.99 -33.67
CA GLU A 33 8.39 7.89 -33.92
C GLU A 33 7.28 7.22 -34.75
N SER A 34 7.65 6.53 -35.83
CA SER A 34 6.68 5.81 -36.67
C SER A 34 6.08 4.58 -35.97
N GLY A 35 6.71 4.08 -34.91
CA GLY A 35 6.37 2.80 -34.26
C GLY A 35 6.59 1.58 -35.15
N SER A 36 7.30 1.71 -36.27
CA SER A 36 7.39 0.68 -37.33
C SER A 36 8.69 -0.12 -37.27
N ASP A 37 9.28 -0.28 -36.09
CA ASP A 37 10.52 -1.03 -35.94
C ASP A 37 10.26 -2.55 -36.03
N PRO A 38 10.93 -3.27 -36.95
CA PRO A 38 10.78 -4.72 -37.09
C PRO A 38 11.41 -5.51 -35.92
N ARG A 39 12.18 -4.85 -35.05
CA ARG A 39 12.81 -5.49 -33.89
C ARG A 39 11.79 -5.71 -32.77
N PRO A 40 12.02 -6.71 -31.89
CA PRO A 40 11.19 -6.91 -30.71
C PRO A 40 11.12 -5.64 -29.86
N GLY A 41 9.91 -5.25 -29.44
CA GLY A 41 9.70 -4.10 -28.55
C GLY A 41 8.92 -2.94 -29.16
N SER A 42 8.71 -2.90 -30.48
CA SER A 42 7.94 -1.83 -31.16
C SER A 42 6.50 -1.69 -30.67
N ALA A 43 5.91 -2.78 -30.17
CA ALA A 43 4.58 -2.77 -29.55
C ALA A 43 4.50 -1.98 -28.21
N TYR A 44 5.63 -1.64 -27.58
CA TYR A 44 5.70 -0.99 -26.26
C TYR A 44 6.14 0.48 -26.32
N LEU A 45 5.96 1.15 -27.46
CA LEU A 45 6.33 2.56 -27.67
C LEU A 45 5.22 3.55 -27.31
N GLY A 46 4.28 3.18 -26.42
CA GLY A 46 3.17 4.05 -26.02
C GLY A 46 3.58 5.28 -25.20
N TRP A 47 4.78 5.27 -24.63
CA TRP A 47 5.32 6.38 -23.82
C TRP A 47 5.76 7.59 -24.65
N ARG A 48 6.04 7.41 -25.95
CA ARG A 48 6.69 8.42 -26.81
C ARG A 48 5.91 9.73 -26.93
N HIS A 49 4.58 9.64 -27.06
CA HIS A 49 3.68 10.80 -27.14
C HIS A 49 2.82 10.95 -25.89
N LEU A 50 3.04 10.12 -24.86
CA LEU A 50 2.18 10.12 -23.67
C LEU A 50 2.02 11.52 -23.04
N PRO A 51 3.08 12.34 -22.90
CA PRO A 51 2.92 13.69 -22.36
C PRO A 51 2.00 14.61 -23.20
N GLU A 52 1.90 14.36 -24.51
CA GLU A 52 1.13 15.17 -25.47
C GLU A 52 -0.29 14.62 -25.68
N THR A 53 -0.47 13.31 -25.48
CA THR A 53 -1.74 12.59 -25.74
C THR A 53 -2.46 12.18 -24.48
N LEU A 54 -2.10 12.73 -23.32
CA LEU A 54 -2.82 12.52 -22.06
C LEU A 54 -4.28 12.94 -22.25
N ASP A 55 -5.22 12.05 -21.92
CA ASP A 55 -6.64 12.39 -21.85
C ASP A 55 -6.85 13.38 -20.69
N PRO A 56 -7.23 14.65 -20.97
CA PRO A 56 -7.40 15.65 -19.93
C PRO A 56 -8.49 15.26 -18.93
N ALA A 57 -9.52 14.53 -19.36
CA ALA A 57 -10.60 14.11 -18.48
C ALA A 57 -10.14 12.99 -17.52
N GLU A 58 -9.33 12.05 -17.99
CA GLU A 58 -8.70 11.04 -17.12
C GLU A 58 -7.72 11.67 -16.13
N PHE A 59 -6.90 12.61 -16.59
CA PHE A 59 -5.97 13.30 -15.71
C PHE A 59 -6.70 14.11 -14.62
N ALA A 60 -7.79 14.79 -14.96
CA ALA A 60 -8.65 15.46 -13.99
C ALA A 60 -9.25 14.47 -12.96
N ARG A 61 -9.76 13.32 -13.41
CA ARG A 61 -10.26 12.27 -12.50
C ARG A 61 -9.20 11.78 -11.52
N GLN A 62 -7.95 11.66 -11.95
CA GLN A 62 -6.83 11.26 -11.08
C GLN A 62 -6.52 12.32 -10.03
N ILE A 63 -6.55 13.60 -10.40
CA ILE A 63 -6.38 14.72 -9.46
C ILE A 63 -7.50 14.74 -8.42
N ASP A 64 -8.76 14.58 -8.85
CA ASP A 64 -9.92 14.56 -7.95
C ASP A 64 -9.87 13.34 -7.01
N CYS A 65 -9.47 12.17 -7.52
CA CYS A 65 -9.26 10.99 -6.71
C CYS A 65 -8.19 11.24 -5.64
N ALA A 66 -7.04 11.82 -6.02
CA ALA A 66 -5.97 12.14 -5.07
C ALA A 66 -6.43 13.15 -4.01
N ALA A 67 -7.26 14.14 -4.35
CA ALA A 67 -7.84 15.08 -3.39
C ALA A 67 -8.76 14.36 -2.38
N ARG A 68 -9.64 13.49 -2.88
CA ARG A 68 -10.53 12.69 -2.02
C ARG A 68 -9.76 11.75 -1.09
N LEU A 69 -8.70 11.10 -1.58
CA LEU A 69 -7.87 10.21 -0.74
C LEU A 69 -7.19 10.99 0.40
N ARG A 70 -6.74 12.23 0.13
CA ARG A 70 -6.17 13.12 1.15
C ARG A 70 -7.19 13.55 2.20
N GLU A 71 -8.45 13.75 1.82
CA GLU A 71 -9.53 14.08 2.76
C GLU A 71 -9.93 12.88 3.63
N VAL A 72 -9.88 11.67 3.07
CA VAL A 72 -10.27 10.44 3.77
C VAL A 72 -9.23 10.02 4.80
N ALA A 73 -7.93 10.14 4.47
CA ALA A 73 -6.88 9.71 5.37
C ALA A 73 -5.59 10.53 5.26
N PRO A 74 -4.92 10.83 6.39
CA PRO A 74 -3.62 11.50 6.39
C PRO A 74 -2.47 10.60 5.91
N ARG A 75 -2.71 9.28 5.84
CA ARG A 75 -1.73 8.27 5.41
C ARG A 75 -2.21 7.50 4.19
N CYS A 76 -1.28 7.17 3.30
CA CYS A 76 -1.54 6.34 2.12
C CYS A 76 -0.48 5.24 1.99
N VAL A 77 -0.93 4.01 1.78
CA VAL A 77 -0.07 2.87 1.44
C VAL A 77 -0.16 2.61 -0.06
N VAL A 78 0.95 2.78 -0.77
CA VAL A 78 1.07 2.43 -2.19
C VAL A 78 1.68 1.03 -2.30
N ALA A 79 0.91 0.08 -2.82
CA ALA A 79 1.34 -1.30 -3.01
C ALA A 79 1.72 -1.58 -4.48
N GLY A 80 2.97 -1.94 -4.73
CA GLY A 80 3.48 -2.23 -6.08
C GLY A 80 4.99 -2.50 -6.07
N ILE A 81 5.52 -3.09 -7.14
CA ILE A 81 6.96 -3.38 -7.30
C ILE A 81 7.47 -2.95 -8.68
N GLY A 82 8.78 -2.75 -8.82
CA GLY A 82 9.42 -2.37 -10.08
C GLY A 82 8.93 -1.01 -10.57
N GLY A 83 8.44 -0.94 -11.81
CA GLY A 83 7.90 0.30 -12.39
C GLY A 83 6.69 0.86 -11.62
N SER A 84 5.91 0.00 -10.97
CA SER A 84 4.77 0.41 -10.13
C SER A 84 5.16 1.03 -8.79
N TYR A 85 6.46 1.00 -8.44
CA TYR A 85 7.00 1.53 -7.19
C TYR A 85 7.99 2.67 -7.45
N LEU A 86 9.01 2.41 -8.28
CA LEU A 86 10.17 3.29 -8.41
C LEU A 86 9.83 4.68 -8.95
N GLY A 87 8.91 4.78 -9.92
CA GLY A 87 8.52 6.07 -10.49
C GLY A 87 7.83 6.97 -9.46
N ALA A 88 6.89 6.40 -8.70
CA ALA A 88 6.20 7.12 -7.64
C ALA A 88 7.18 7.49 -6.51
N LYS A 89 7.98 6.52 -6.02
CA LYS A 89 8.96 6.74 -4.95
C LYS A 89 9.97 7.83 -5.31
N ALA A 90 10.58 7.76 -6.50
CA ALA A 90 11.57 8.75 -6.93
C ALA A 90 10.98 10.16 -7.03
N THR A 91 9.75 10.28 -7.52
CA THR A 91 9.06 11.57 -7.63
C THR A 91 8.73 12.14 -6.25
N ILE A 92 8.18 11.31 -5.35
CA ILE A 92 7.83 11.70 -3.99
C ILE A 92 9.07 12.06 -3.17
N ASP A 93 10.17 11.31 -3.30
CA ASP A 93 11.42 11.61 -2.61
C ASP A 93 12.05 12.92 -3.09
N ALA A 94 11.96 13.20 -4.40
CA ALA A 94 12.54 14.40 -4.99
C ALA A 94 11.72 15.67 -4.71
N LEU A 95 10.39 15.56 -4.70
CA LEU A 95 9.48 16.71 -4.60
C LEU A 95 8.82 16.86 -3.22
N GLY A 96 8.83 15.81 -2.40
CA GLY A 96 8.05 15.72 -1.17
C GLY A 96 6.57 15.42 -1.39
N SER A 97 5.86 15.15 -0.30
CA SER A 97 4.40 15.04 -0.26
C SER A 97 3.88 15.64 1.04
N ASP A 98 2.70 16.24 0.97
CA ASP A 98 1.91 16.72 2.12
C ASP A 98 1.18 15.58 2.86
N GLN A 99 1.02 14.42 2.20
CA GLN A 99 0.46 13.20 2.77
C GLN A 99 1.58 12.25 3.20
N THR A 100 1.36 11.48 4.28
CA THR A 100 2.33 10.44 4.67
C THR A 100 2.16 9.22 3.79
N ILE A 101 3.09 9.01 2.86
CA ILE A 101 3.06 7.86 1.94
C ILE A 101 4.01 6.76 2.44
N ARG A 102 3.50 5.53 2.50
CA ARG A 102 4.25 4.29 2.74
C ARG A 102 4.15 3.39 1.54
N PHE A 103 5.15 2.53 1.34
CA PHE A 103 5.19 1.60 0.23
C PHE A 103 5.16 0.17 0.75
N ALA A 104 4.40 -0.68 0.05
CA ALA A 104 4.28 -2.10 0.36
C ALA A 104 4.35 -2.95 -0.92
N GLY A 105 4.51 -4.25 -0.78
CA GLY A 105 4.47 -5.18 -1.92
C GLY A 105 5.63 -5.03 -2.93
N HIS A 106 6.70 -4.30 -2.56
CA HIS A 106 7.96 -4.21 -3.30
C HIS A 106 9.05 -5.17 -2.77
N HIS A 107 8.71 -5.95 -1.74
CA HIS A 107 9.47 -7.06 -1.18
C HIS A 107 8.50 -8.05 -0.50
N VAL A 108 9.01 -9.18 -0.03
CA VAL A 108 8.25 -10.21 0.72
C VAL A 108 8.73 -10.40 2.15
N ASP A 109 9.50 -9.44 2.67
CA ASP A 109 9.94 -9.44 4.06
C ASP A 109 8.74 -9.36 5.03
N PRO A 110 8.47 -10.40 5.84
CA PRO A 110 7.35 -10.41 6.77
C PRO A 110 7.51 -9.44 7.94
N GLU A 111 8.73 -9.10 8.34
CA GLU A 111 8.98 -8.16 9.45
C GLU A 111 8.61 -6.74 9.01
N ALA A 112 9.07 -6.32 7.84
CA ALA A 112 8.69 -5.04 7.26
C ALA A 112 7.17 -4.91 7.00
N VAL A 113 6.50 -6.01 6.65
CA VAL A 113 5.02 -6.02 6.55
C VAL A 113 4.38 -5.88 7.92
N ALA A 114 4.89 -6.57 8.95
CA ALA A 114 4.37 -6.46 10.31
C ALA A 114 4.57 -5.05 10.90
N GLU A 115 5.73 -4.43 10.67
CA GLU A 115 6.01 -3.05 11.05
C GLU A 115 5.04 -2.06 10.39
N LEU A 116 4.81 -2.23 9.08
CA LEU A 116 3.84 -1.40 8.36
C LEU A 116 2.42 -1.61 8.90
N LEU A 117 2.01 -2.85 9.17
CA LEU A 117 0.70 -3.14 9.75
C LEU A 117 0.55 -2.49 11.13
N ALA A 118 1.58 -2.53 11.96
CA ALA A 118 1.58 -1.85 13.26
C ALA A 118 1.54 -0.32 13.13
N GLU A 119 2.19 0.26 12.11
CA GLU A 119 2.16 1.70 11.84
C GLU A 119 0.77 2.19 11.40
N ILE A 120 0.03 1.37 10.64
CA ILE A 120 -1.30 1.72 10.12
C ILE A 120 -2.46 1.24 10.99
N ASP A 121 -2.18 0.46 12.05
CA ASP A 121 -3.18 -0.02 13.00
C ASP A 121 -3.91 1.17 13.64
N ASP A 122 -3.16 2.17 14.12
CA ASP A 122 -3.74 3.37 14.74
C ASP A 122 -4.12 4.44 13.72
N GLY A 123 -5.35 4.40 13.20
CA GLY A 123 -6.06 5.52 12.54
C GLY A 123 -6.28 5.35 11.03
N ASP A 124 -6.84 6.37 10.38
CA ASP A 124 -7.27 6.23 8.99
C ASP A 124 -6.08 6.14 8.01
N PHE A 125 -6.21 5.24 7.03
CA PHE A 125 -5.28 5.09 5.90
C PHE A 125 -6.04 4.74 4.61
N THR A 126 -5.45 5.10 3.47
CA THR A 126 -5.91 4.66 2.15
C THR A 126 -4.91 3.68 1.53
N VAL A 127 -5.37 2.78 0.68
CA VAL A 127 -4.48 1.86 -0.06
C VAL A 127 -4.65 2.08 -1.57
N VAL A 128 -3.52 2.27 -2.26
CA VAL A 128 -3.46 2.36 -3.72
C VAL A 128 -2.64 1.18 -4.24
N VAL A 129 -3.26 0.27 -4.98
CA VAL A 129 -2.61 -0.92 -5.52
C VAL A 129 -2.30 -0.70 -7.00
N ILE A 130 -1.04 -0.89 -7.39
CA ILE A 130 -0.57 -0.67 -8.76
C ILE A 130 0.09 -1.96 -9.28
N SER A 131 -0.65 -2.75 -10.06
CA SER A 131 -0.12 -3.92 -10.78
C SER A 131 -0.71 -3.99 -12.18
N LYS A 132 0.17 -4.12 -13.18
CA LYS A 132 -0.26 -4.23 -14.58
C LYS A 132 -0.97 -5.56 -14.87
N SER A 133 -0.49 -6.66 -14.31
CA SER A 133 -1.09 -8.00 -14.55
C SER A 133 -2.15 -8.36 -13.52
N GLY A 134 -2.17 -7.71 -12.36
CA GLY A 134 -3.01 -8.11 -11.22
C GLY A 134 -2.61 -9.44 -10.58
N THR A 135 -1.55 -10.09 -11.08
CA THR A 135 -1.08 -11.42 -10.65
C THR A 135 0.34 -11.39 -10.09
N THR A 136 0.93 -10.20 -9.93
CA THR A 136 2.25 -10.03 -9.31
C THR A 136 2.21 -10.57 -7.89
N THR A 137 2.98 -11.63 -7.61
CA THR A 137 2.88 -12.43 -6.38
C THR A 137 3.07 -11.60 -5.13
N GLU A 138 4.06 -10.72 -5.10
CA GLU A 138 4.40 -9.86 -3.97
C GLU A 138 3.28 -8.86 -3.67
N THR A 139 2.74 -8.23 -4.71
CA THR A 139 1.60 -7.32 -4.59
C THR A 139 0.34 -8.05 -4.14
N ALA A 140 0.10 -9.26 -4.64
CA ALA A 140 -1.04 -10.08 -4.24
C ALA A 140 -0.93 -10.55 -2.78
N LEU A 141 0.26 -10.91 -2.31
CA LEU A 141 0.52 -11.27 -0.90
C LEU A 141 0.35 -10.08 0.03
N ALA A 142 0.87 -8.90 -0.34
CA ALA A 142 0.72 -7.68 0.44
C ALA A 142 -0.75 -7.25 0.52
N LEU A 143 -1.46 -7.21 -0.62
CA LEU A 143 -2.90 -6.94 -0.65
C LEU A 143 -3.69 -7.96 0.17
N GLY A 144 -3.40 -9.26 0.02
CA GLY A 144 -4.05 -10.31 0.80
C GLY A 144 -3.84 -10.16 2.30
N SER A 145 -2.65 -9.71 2.72
CA SER A 145 -2.35 -9.47 4.14
C SER A 145 -3.07 -8.22 4.67
N ILE A 146 -3.06 -7.12 3.90
CA ILE A 146 -3.69 -5.84 4.28
C ILE A 146 -5.23 -5.95 4.24
N ALA A 147 -5.79 -6.39 3.12
CA ALA A 147 -7.22 -6.57 2.95
C ALA A 147 -7.74 -7.74 3.78
N GLY A 148 -6.97 -8.81 3.95
CA GLY A 148 -7.32 -9.93 4.81
C GLY A 148 -7.42 -9.51 6.27
N HIS A 149 -6.50 -8.68 6.77
CA HIS A 149 -6.61 -8.14 8.12
C HIS A 149 -7.87 -7.27 8.29
N ALA A 150 -8.09 -6.31 7.39
CA ALA A 150 -9.26 -5.42 7.43
C ALA A 150 -10.59 -6.18 7.29
N TRP A 151 -10.70 -7.07 6.31
CA TRP A 151 -11.94 -7.82 6.04
C TRP A 151 -12.20 -8.95 7.03
N MET A 152 -11.18 -9.54 7.67
CA MET A 152 -11.39 -10.58 8.67
C MET A 152 -12.02 -10.00 9.94
N VAL A 153 -11.66 -8.77 10.33
CA VAL A 153 -12.31 -8.05 11.44
C VAL A 153 -13.79 -7.78 11.12
N ASP A 154 -14.08 -7.23 9.94
CA ASP A 154 -15.45 -6.94 9.50
C ASP A 154 -16.31 -8.22 9.35
N ALA A 155 -15.76 -9.27 8.77
CA ALA A 155 -16.48 -10.53 8.55
C ALA A 155 -16.77 -11.28 9.86
N LEU A 156 -15.87 -11.23 10.84
CA LEU A 156 -16.09 -11.85 12.16
C LEU A 156 -17.23 -11.15 12.91
N VAL A 157 -17.24 -9.81 12.86
CA VAL A 157 -18.31 -8.96 13.42
C VAL A 157 -19.66 -9.27 12.79
N ALA A 158 -19.73 -9.29 11.46
CA ALA A 158 -20.97 -9.60 10.74
C ALA A 158 -21.49 -11.01 11.03
N ARG A 159 -20.60 -12.01 11.12
CA ARG A 159 -20.97 -13.40 11.40
C ARG A 159 -21.48 -13.60 12.82
N LEU A 160 -20.87 -12.96 13.82
CA LEU A 160 -21.32 -13.02 15.21
C LEU A 160 -22.69 -12.35 15.38
N ALA A 161 -22.92 -11.20 14.71
CA ALA A 161 -24.22 -10.52 14.70
C ALA A 161 -25.34 -11.37 14.07
N ALA A 162 -25.03 -12.14 13.01
CA ALA A 162 -26.01 -12.99 12.34
C ALA A 162 -26.34 -14.29 13.11
N THR A 163 -25.48 -14.73 14.04
CA THR A 163 -25.63 -16.01 14.75
C THR A 163 -26.26 -15.85 16.15
N ALA A 164 -26.31 -14.62 16.68
CA ALA A 164 -26.98 -14.32 17.94
C ALA A 164 -28.50 -14.22 17.74
N ALA A 165 -29.25 -15.17 18.30
CA ALA A 165 -30.71 -15.22 18.21
C ALA A 165 -31.37 -14.00 18.89
N GLY A 166 -31.59 -12.93 18.12
CA GLY A 166 -32.49 -11.83 18.48
C GLY A 166 -31.95 -10.78 19.47
N GLY A 167 -30.66 -10.80 19.79
CA GLY A 167 -30.02 -9.77 20.61
C GLY A 167 -28.73 -9.29 19.96
N ALA A 168 -28.51 -7.97 19.92
CA ALA A 168 -27.24 -7.40 19.49
C ALA A 168 -26.10 -8.04 20.28
N ALA A 169 -25.23 -8.79 19.59
CA ALA A 169 -24.06 -9.39 20.23
C ALA A 169 -23.13 -8.28 20.72
N GLU A 170 -22.86 -8.26 22.03
CA GLU A 170 -21.90 -7.34 22.62
C GLU A 170 -20.51 -7.97 22.59
N LEU A 171 -19.52 -7.24 22.08
CA LEU A 171 -18.15 -7.71 21.96
C LEU A 171 -17.41 -7.51 23.30
N LEU A 172 -16.97 -8.59 23.94
CA LEU A 172 -16.19 -8.53 25.18
C LEU A 172 -14.70 -8.69 24.87
N LEU A 173 -13.90 -7.68 25.20
CA LEU A 173 -12.47 -7.63 24.91
C LEU A 173 -11.66 -7.84 26.20
N THR A 174 -10.65 -8.71 26.18
CA THR A 174 -9.81 -9.07 27.34
C THR A 174 -8.33 -9.12 26.96
N GLY A 175 -7.44 -9.01 27.95
CA GLY A 175 -5.99 -9.00 27.77
C GLY A 175 -5.43 -7.65 27.30
N GLY A 176 -4.10 -7.51 27.35
CA GLY A 176 -3.41 -6.24 27.05
C GLY A 176 -3.56 -5.80 25.59
N CYS A 177 -3.48 -6.74 24.64
CA CYS A 177 -3.53 -6.43 23.21
C CYS A 177 -4.92 -5.98 22.72
N ALA A 178 -5.98 -6.20 23.51
CA ALA A 178 -7.32 -5.69 23.17
C ALA A 178 -7.37 -4.16 23.08
N THR A 179 -6.47 -3.46 23.78
CA THR A 179 -6.34 -2.00 23.70
C THR A 179 -5.97 -1.50 22.31
N LEU A 180 -5.28 -2.31 21.51
CA LEU A 180 -4.90 -1.98 20.14
C LEU A 180 -6.10 -2.03 19.19
N LEU A 181 -7.11 -2.86 19.51
CA LEU A 181 -8.28 -3.06 18.66
C LEU A 181 -9.43 -2.10 19.00
N ILE A 182 -9.58 -1.72 20.27
CA ILE A 182 -10.68 -0.87 20.79
C ILE A 182 -10.92 0.39 19.94
N PRO A 183 -9.90 1.16 19.53
CA PRO A 183 -10.12 2.40 18.78
C PRO A 183 -10.67 2.19 17.36
N HIS A 184 -10.52 0.99 16.79
CA HIS A 184 -10.87 0.69 15.39
C HIS A 184 -12.17 -0.11 15.26
N LEU A 185 -12.83 -0.42 16.38
CA LEU A 185 -14.08 -1.17 16.40
C LEU A 185 -15.29 -0.24 16.35
N THR A 186 -16.09 -0.39 15.29
CA THR A 186 -17.40 0.30 15.16
C THR A 186 -18.51 -0.40 15.96
N SER A 187 -18.28 -1.64 16.38
CA SER A 187 -19.24 -2.45 17.14
C SER A 187 -19.20 -2.12 18.63
N ARG A 188 -20.38 -2.16 19.28
CA ARG A 188 -20.52 -1.96 20.72
C ARG A 188 -19.72 -3.01 21.48
N HIS A 189 -18.84 -2.57 22.36
CA HIS A 189 -17.91 -3.44 23.08
C HIS A 189 -17.71 -3.04 24.54
N THR A 190 -17.29 -4.00 25.35
CA THR A 190 -16.90 -3.84 26.76
C THR A 190 -15.49 -4.37 26.95
N TYR A 191 -14.60 -3.57 27.55
CA TYR A 191 -13.21 -3.94 27.83
C TYR A 191 -13.03 -4.38 29.28
N ARG A 192 -12.56 -5.62 29.48
CA ARG A 192 -12.22 -6.20 30.78
C ARG A 192 -10.83 -6.84 30.72
N PRO A 193 -9.75 -6.07 30.96
CA PRO A 193 -8.37 -6.55 30.82
C PRO A 193 -8.08 -7.78 31.67
N ASP A 194 -8.64 -7.80 32.88
CA ASP A 194 -8.37 -8.81 33.90
C ASP A 194 -9.42 -9.91 33.93
N LEU A 195 -10.31 -10.01 32.93
CA LEU A 195 -11.43 -10.97 32.95
C LEU A 195 -10.95 -12.41 33.19
N GLY A 196 -9.80 -12.78 32.64
CA GLY A 196 -9.19 -14.09 32.88
C GLY A 196 -8.75 -14.28 34.34
N LEU A 197 -8.17 -13.24 34.95
CA LEU A 197 -7.75 -13.25 36.35
C LEU A 197 -8.94 -13.23 37.32
N GLU A 198 -9.98 -12.46 37.01
CA GLU A 198 -11.24 -12.42 37.75
C GLU A 198 -11.97 -13.76 37.71
N GLY A 199 -11.97 -14.43 36.55
CA GLY A 199 -12.49 -15.77 36.38
C GLY A 199 -11.73 -16.78 37.25
N LEU A 200 -10.40 -16.71 37.25
CA LEU A 200 -9.55 -17.55 38.11
C LEU A 200 -9.75 -17.27 39.60
N ALA A 201 -9.88 -16.01 40.00
CA ALA A 201 -10.16 -15.60 41.37
C ALA A 201 -11.53 -16.11 41.85
N THR A 202 -12.55 -16.01 40.99
CA THR A 202 -13.89 -16.56 41.26
C THR A 202 -13.85 -18.08 41.43
N LEU A 203 -13.07 -18.78 40.59
CA LEU A 203 -12.91 -20.22 40.69
C LEU A 203 -12.21 -20.61 42.01
N ALA A 204 -11.15 -19.89 42.37
CA ALA A 204 -10.41 -20.09 43.60
C ALA A 204 -11.28 -19.85 44.85
N ALA A 205 -12.08 -18.78 44.89
CA ALA A 205 -12.99 -18.47 45.98
C ALA A 205 -14.05 -19.58 46.18
N ARG A 206 -14.57 -20.14 45.08
CA ARG A 206 -15.49 -21.29 45.13
C ARG A 206 -14.83 -22.55 45.70
N LEU A 207 -13.56 -22.79 45.38
CA LEU A 207 -12.81 -23.95 45.85
C LEU A 207 -12.38 -23.84 47.32
N THR A 208 -12.15 -22.62 47.81
CA THR A 208 -11.71 -22.38 49.20
C THR A 208 -12.84 -22.02 50.16
N GLY A 209 -14.06 -21.78 49.66
CA GLY A 209 -15.23 -21.41 50.47
C GLY A 209 -15.25 -19.95 50.92
N ALA A 210 -14.36 -19.10 50.40
CA ALA A 210 -14.33 -17.67 50.66
C ALA A 210 -15.49 -16.98 49.93
N ARG A 211 -16.36 -16.26 50.65
CA ARG A 211 -17.54 -15.58 50.08
C ARG A 211 -17.28 -14.18 49.54
N ASP A 212 -16.08 -13.64 49.74
CA ASP A 212 -15.75 -12.26 49.41
C ASP A 212 -14.77 -12.22 48.22
N ALA A 213 -15.29 -12.36 47.00
CA ALA A 213 -14.60 -11.89 45.79
C ALA A 213 -15.33 -10.63 45.32
N PRO A 214 -14.62 -9.55 44.92
CA PRO A 214 -15.26 -8.34 44.44
C PRO A 214 -16.09 -8.62 43.17
N PRO A 215 -17.18 -7.86 42.93
CA PRO A 215 -18.03 -8.03 41.76
C PRO A 215 -17.31 -7.76 40.44
#